data_AF-A0A2G5P5Z4-F1
#
_entry.id   AF-A0A2G5P5Z4-F1
#
_cell.length_a   1.000
_cell.length_b   1.000
_cell.length_c   1.000
_cell.angle_alpha   90.00
_cell.angle_beta   90.00
_cell.angle_gamma   90.00
#
_symmetry.space_group_name_H-M   'P 1'
#
loop_
_entity.id
_entity.type
_entity.pdbx_description
1 polymer ?
#
loop_
_entity_poly.entity_id
_entity_poly.type
_entity_poly.pdbx_seq_one_letter_code
_entity_poly.pdbx_strand_id
1 'polypeptide(L)' 'MSTDPDEIRARVAELLADLPDLDAELLADTDVEELARRLEQAHEMLVAALESVEKG' A
#
# COMPACT_ATOMS: atom_id res chain seq x y z
N MET A 1 18.62 -5.18 5.14
CA MET A 1 17.19 -4.85 4.96
C MET A 1 17.14 -3.36 4.95
N SER A 2 17.13 -2.80 3.73
CA SER A 2 17.27 -1.38 3.51
C SER A 2 15.96 -0.68 3.84
N THR A 3 16.07 0.41 4.55
CA THR A 3 14.98 1.25 5.05
C THR A 3 14.95 2.58 4.29
N ASP A 4 15.48 2.56 3.07
CA ASP A 4 15.52 3.72 2.21
C ASP A 4 14.10 4.08 1.74
N PRO A 5 13.64 5.33 1.97
CA PRO A 5 12.32 5.78 1.55
C PRO A 5 12.05 5.57 0.05
N ASP A 6 13.08 5.67 -0.80
CA ASP A 6 12.93 5.49 -2.23
C ASP A 6 12.77 4.02 -2.61
N GLU A 7 13.41 3.12 -1.89
CA GLU A 7 13.26 1.67 -2.06
C GLU A 7 11.87 1.19 -1.62
N ILE A 8 11.37 1.74 -0.51
CA ILE A 8 10.00 1.48 -0.04
C ILE A 8 8.98 2.02 -1.06
N ARG A 9 9.17 3.24 -1.59
CA ARG A 9 8.30 3.80 -2.64
C ARG A 9 8.29 2.96 -3.91
N ALA A 10 9.45 2.46 -4.35
CA ALA A 10 9.55 1.59 -5.51
C ALA A 10 8.81 0.26 -5.28
N ARG A 11 8.93 -0.32 -4.08
CA ARG A 11 8.26 -1.56 -3.71
C ARG A 11 6.74 -1.42 -3.62
N VAL A 12 6.27 -0.28 -3.09
CA VAL A 12 4.84 0.06 -3.06
C VAL A 12 4.32 0.25 -4.49
N ALA A 13 5.04 0.98 -5.36
CA ALA A 13 4.64 1.16 -6.75
C ALA A 13 4.54 -0.18 -7.50
N GLU A 14 5.45 -1.11 -7.24
CA GLU A 14 5.45 -2.45 -7.83
C GLU A 14 4.24 -3.29 -7.35
N LEU A 15 3.89 -3.22 -6.07
CA LEU A 15 2.69 -3.87 -5.53
C LEU A 15 1.39 -3.26 -6.06
N LEU A 16 1.38 -1.94 -6.27
CA LEU A 16 0.23 -1.22 -6.83
C LEU A 16 0.08 -1.44 -8.34
N ALA A 17 1.16 -1.74 -9.06
CA ALA A 17 1.10 -2.04 -10.50
C ALA A 17 0.44 -3.38 -10.81
N ASP A 18 0.42 -4.31 -9.84
CA ASP A 18 -0.28 -5.60 -9.94
C ASP A 18 -1.77 -5.50 -9.58
N LEU A 19 -2.24 -4.33 -9.09
CA LEU A 19 -3.66 -4.11 -8.91
C LEU A 19 -4.29 -3.88 -10.29
N PRO A 20 -5.43 -4.54 -10.60
CA PRO A 20 -6.15 -4.29 -11.83
C PRO A 20 -6.53 -2.80 -11.88
N ASP A 21 -6.43 -2.18 -13.06
CA ASP A 21 -6.85 -0.80 -13.28
C ASP A 21 -8.29 -0.66 -12.76
N LEU A 22 -8.44 0.03 -11.62
CA LEU A 22 -9.72 0.32 -10.99
C LEU A 22 -10.34 1.46 -11.78
N ASP A 23 -10.83 1.16 -12.98
CA ASP A 23 -11.70 2.09 -13.71
C ASP A 23 -12.84 2.48 -12.77
N ALA A 24 -13.16 3.77 -12.70
CA ALA A 24 -14.20 4.30 -11.82
C ALA A 24 -15.57 3.63 -12.05
N GLU A 25 -15.78 3.01 -13.23
CA GLU A 25 -16.95 2.19 -13.56
C GLU A 25 -16.89 0.75 -12.97
N LEU A 26 -15.70 0.16 -12.77
CA LEU A 26 -15.52 -1.12 -12.04
C LEU A 26 -15.61 -0.94 -10.51
N LEU A 27 -15.29 0.26 -10.02
CA LEU A 27 -15.50 0.63 -8.62
C LEU A 27 -16.98 0.70 -8.21
N ALA A 28 -17.91 0.75 -9.17
CA ALA A 28 -19.35 0.74 -8.90
C ALA A 28 -19.87 -0.62 -8.38
N ASP A 29 -19.13 -1.69 -8.65
CA ASP A 29 -19.41 -3.06 -8.16
C ASP A 29 -18.32 -3.58 -7.20
N THR A 30 -17.29 -2.76 -6.96
CA THR A 30 -16.23 -3.06 -6.00
C THR A 30 -16.66 -2.59 -4.63
N ASP A 31 -16.59 -3.48 -3.65
CA ASP A 31 -16.87 -3.17 -2.25
C ASP A 31 -15.83 -2.15 -1.73
N VAL A 32 -16.20 -0.88 -1.78
CA VAL A 32 -15.33 0.26 -1.42
C VAL A 32 -14.81 0.11 0.02
N GLU A 33 -15.58 -0.54 0.90
CA GLU A 33 -15.15 -0.90 2.25
C GLU A 33 -13.99 -1.90 2.26
N GLU A 34 -13.99 -2.89 1.35
CA GLU A 34 -12.87 -3.84 1.20
C GLU A 34 -11.61 -3.15 0.69
N LEU A 35 -11.77 -2.24 -0.28
CA LEU A 35 -10.66 -1.47 -0.83
C LEU A 35 -10.07 -0.53 0.23
N ALA A 36 -10.92 0.17 0.99
CA ALA A 36 -10.49 1.04 2.08
C ALA A 36 -9.72 0.25 3.14
N ARG A 37 -10.19 -0.94 3.51
CA ARG A 37 -9.54 -1.80 4.52
C ARG A 37 -8.16 -2.29 4.05
N ARG A 38 -8.01 -2.63 2.77
CA ARG A 38 -6.71 -3.02 2.20
C ARG A 38 -5.73 -1.86 2.16
N LEU A 39 -6.19 -0.66 1.81
CA LEU A 39 -5.37 0.55 1.82
C LEU A 39 -4.92 0.91 3.25
N GLU A 40 -5.83 0.80 4.23
CA GLU A 40 -5.52 1.05 5.64
C GLU A 40 -4.51 0.03 6.18
N GLN A 41 -4.69 -1.26 5.87
CA GLN A 41 -3.75 -2.31 6.26
C GLN A 41 -2.36 -2.14 5.64
N ALA A 42 -2.31 -1.71 4.37
CA ALA A 42 -1.04 -1.36 3.73
C ALA A 42 -0.38 -0.14 4.40
N HIS A 43 -1.16 0.86 4.80
CA HIS A 43 -0.67 2.03 5.52
C HIS A 43 -0.11 1.67 6.91
N GLU A 44 -0.82 0.86 7.68
CA GLU A 44 -0.34 0.36 8.99
C GLU A 44 0.98 -0.40 8.85
N MET A 45 1.11 -1.23 7.81
CA MET A 45 2.35 -1.96 7.56
C MET A 45 3.53 -1.03 7.24
N LEU A 46 3.29 0.05 6.48
CA LEU A 46 4.30 1.07 6.19
C LEU A 46 4.69 1.86 7.44
N VAL A 47 3.73 2.21 8.31
CA VAL A 47 4.00 2.89 9.58
C VAL A 47 4.80 1.98 10.53
N ALA A 48 4.42 0.71 10.65
CA ALA A 48 5.15 -0.25 11.47
C ALA A 48 6.58 -0.47 10.96
N ALA A 49 6.77 -0.53 9.65
CA ALA A 49 8.09 -0.58 9.04
C ALA A 49 8.91 0.67 9.39
N LEU A 50 8.32 1.87 9.26
CA LEU A 50 8.96 3.15 9.59
C LEU A 50 9.40 3.22 11.07
N GLU A 51 8.53 2.84 12.00
CA GLU A 51 8.86 2.80 13.43
C GLU A 51 9.96 1.78 13.76
N SER A 52 10.01 0.67 13.03
CA SER A 52 11.06 -0.33 13.18
C SER A 52 12.42 0.18 12.70
N VAL A 53 12.45 1.17 11.80
CA VAL A 53 13.68 1.85 11.38
C VAL A 53 14.16 2.83 12.44
N GLU A 54 13.26 3.61 13.03
CA GLU A 54 13.60 4.62 14.05
C GLU A 54 14.10 4.03 15.37
N LYS A 55 13.70 2.78 15.68
CA LYS A 55 14.13 2.07 16.90
C LYS A 55 15.41 1.22 16.69
N GLY A 56 15.95 1.17 15.47
CA GLY A 56 17.12 0.37 15.08
C GLY A 56 18.42 1.16 14.98
#